data_AF-A0A840YL12-F1
#
_entry.id   AF-A0A840YL12-F1
#
_cell.length_a   1.000
_cell.length_b   1.000
_cell.length_c   1.000
_cell.angle_alpha   90.00
_cell.angle_beta   90.00
_cell.angle_gamma   90.00
#
_symmetry.space_group_name_H-M   'P 1'
#
loop_
_entity.id
_entity.type
_entity.pdbx_description
1 polymer ?
#
loop_
_entity_poly.entity_id
_entity_poly.type
_entity_poly.pdbx_seq_one_letter_code
_entity_poly.pdbx_strand_id
1 'polypeptide(L)'
;MVDALRGSNLVVQQSVQALLAAGLVVIHTDGLVRYQPASEAIGELAGAVETLYAERPNAVRRMIVSPPPSSIASFANAFKLRSDQ
;
A
#
# COMPACT_ATOMS: atom_id res chain seq x y z
N MET A 1 -8.49 0.02 17.22
CA MET A 1 -9.30 1.25 17.34
C MET A 1 -8.57 2.38 16.63
N VAL A 2 -9.30 3.23 15.90
CA VAL A 2 -8.80 4.27 14.97
C VAL A 2 -8.08 5.45 15.68
N ASP A 3 -8.06 5.47 17.01
CA ASP A 3 -7.53 6.57 17.83
C ASP A 3 -6.08 6.96 17.55
N ALA A 4 -5.24 6.03 17.11
CA ALA A 4 -3.83 6.32 16.81
C ALA A 4 -3.63 7.11 15.49
N LEU A 5 -4.58 7.02 14.54
CA LEU A 5 -4.37 7.49 13.17
C LEU A 5 -4.87 8.92 12.91
N ARG A 6 -5.63 9.53 13.83
CA ARG A 6 -6.23 10.89 13.68
C ARG A 6 -6.85 11.14 12.28
N GLY A 7 -7.25 10.10 11.58
CA GLY A 7 -7.78 10.14 10.22
C GLY A 7 -9.29 10.01 10.24
N SER A 8 -9.96 10.61 9.24
CA SER A 8 -11.38 10.34 9.00
C SER A 8 -11.60 8.84 8.78
N ASN A 9 -12.70 8.30 9.33
CA ASN A 9 -13.11 6.91 9.11
C ASN A 9 -13.10 6.51 7.63
N LEU A 10 -13.48 7.44 6.74
CA LEU A 10 -13.45 7.24 5.30
C LEU A 10 -12.02 6.99 4.78
N VAL A 11 -11.06 7.80 5.22
CA VAL A 11 -9.65 7.68 4.78
C VAL A 11 -9.03 6.38 5.29
N VAL A 12 -9.37 5.98 6.51
CA VAL A 12 -8.92 4.71 7.09
C VAL A 12 -9.50 3.53 6.31
N GLN A 13 -10.80 3.56 5.98
CA GLN A 13 -11.43 2.50 5.17
C GLN A 13 -10.79 2.40 3.78
N GLN A 14 -10.56 3.52 3.09
CA GLN A 14 -9.88 3.53 1.80
C GLN A 14 -8.48 2.92 1.89
N SER A 15 -7.73 3.26 2.94
CA SER A 15 -6.38 2.72 3.18
C SER A 15 -6.41 1.21 3.45
N VAL A 16 -7.37 0.74 4.25
CA VAL A 16 -7.57 -0.70 4.51
C VAL A 16 -7.89 -1.45 3.21
N GLN A 17 -8.76 -0.90 2.37
CA GLN A 17 -9.09 -1.52 1.08
C GLN A 17 -7.88 -1.57 0.14
N ALA A 18 -7.06 -0.52 0.12
CA ALA A 18 -5.82 -0.52 -0.66
C ALA A 18 -4.82 -1.57 -0.16
N LEU A 19 -4.67 -1.73 1.16
CA LEU A 19 -3.81 -2.75 1.76
C LEU A 19 -4.33 -4.18 1.49
N LEU A 20 -5.65 -4.37 1.49
CA LEU A 20 -6.28 -5.64 1.15
C LEU A 20 -6.01 -5.98 -0.33
N ALA A 21 -6.21 -5.02 -1.23
CA ALA A 21 -5.93 -5.19 -2.66
C ALA A 21 -4.44 -5.45 -2.95
N ALA A 22 -3.54 -4.88 -2.14
CA ALA A 22 -2.11 -5.15 -2.20
C ALA A 22 -1.71 -6.50 -1.58
N GLY A 23 -2.65 -7.23 -0.97
CA GLY A 23 -2.39 -8.53 -0.34
C GLY A 23 -1.58 -8.42 0.95
N LEU A 24 -1.65 -7.31 1.68
CA LEU A 24 -0.91 -7.09 2.94
C LEU A 24 -1.74 -7.39 4.18
N VAL A 25 -3.07 -7.32 4.07
CA VAL A 25 -3.98 -7.52 5.20
C VAL A 25 -5.14 -8.44 4.81
N VAL A 26 -5.75 -9.03 5.83
CA VAL A 26 -7.04 -9.72 5.73
C VAL A 26 -8.07 -8.98 6.59
N ILE A 27 -9.32 -8.99 6.14
CA ILE A 27 -10.46 -8.46 6.90
C ILE A 27 -11.26 -9.66 7.41
N HIS A 28 -11.38 -9.78 8.72
CA HIS A 28 -12.19 -10.81 9.37
C HIS A 28 -13.68 -10.43 9.37
N THR A 29 -14.55 -11.42 9.61
CA THR A 29 -16.02 -11.25 9.60
C THR A 29 -16.53 -10.32 10.69
N ASP A 30 -15.75 -10.11 11.75
CA ASP A 30 -16.02 -9.15 12.83
C ASP A 30 -15.59 -7.71 12.49
N GLY A 31 -15.09 -7.48 11.28
CA GLY A 31 -14.58 -6.19 10.83
C GLY A 31 -13.17 -5.86 11.32
N LEU A 32 -12.49 -6.79 12.00
CA LEU A 32 -11.10 -6.61 12.40
C LEU A 32 -10.16 -6.81 11.20
N VAL A 33 -9.14 -5.97 11.14
CA VAL A 33 -8.09 -6.01 10.11
C VAL A 33 -6.82 -6.59 10.72
N ARG A 34 -6.23 -7.59 10.07
CA ARG A 34 -4.97 -8.21 10.49
C ARG A 34 -3.93 -8.10 9.39
N TYR A 35 -2.69 -7.76 9.74
CA TYR A 35 -1.55 -7.90 8.85
C TYR A 35 -1.27 -9.38 8.58
N GLN A 36 -1.37 -9.76 7.31
CA GLN A 36 -1.17 -11.13 6.84
C GLN A 36 -0.86 -11.06 5.34
N PRO A 37 0.43 -10.97 4.96
CA PRO A 37 0.83 -10.98 3.57
C PRO A 37 0.31 -12.21 2.84
N ALA A 38 -0.14 -12.02 1.60
CA ALA A 38 -0.66 -13.09 0.75
C ALA A 38 0.45 -14.06 0.28
N SER A 39 1.72 -13.66 0.39
CA SER A 39 2.88 -14.51 0.10
C SER A 39 4.11 -14.05 0.88
N GLU A 40 5.10 -14.94 0.99
CA GLU A 40 6.40 -14.64 1.58
C GLU A 40 7.09 -13.47 0.88
N ALA A 41 7.09 -13.44 -0.45
CA ALA A 41 7.67 -12.36 -1.24
C ALA A 41 7.05 -10.99 -0.93
N ILE A 42 5.72 -10.91 -0.70
CA ILE A 42 5.07 -9.67 -0.27
C ILE A 42 5.53 -9.27 1.13
N GLY A 43 5.67 -10.24 2.04
CA GLY A 43 6.20 -10.02 3.38
C GLY A 43 7.64 -9.51 3.38
N GLU A 44 8.51 -10.08 2.55
CA GLU A 44 9.89 -9.62 2.38
C GLU A 44 9.96 -8.19 1.84
N LEU A 45 9.13 -7.85 0.84
CA LEU A 45 9.04 -6.49 0.32
C LEU A 45 8.58 -5.50 1.40
N ALA A 46 7.57 -5.86 2.19
CA ALA A 46 7.10 -5.03 3.30
C ALA A 46 8.22 -4.80 4.35
N GLY A 47 8.96 -5.85 4.72
CA GLY A 47 10.09 -5.73 5.65
C GLY A 47 11.26 -4.92 5.10
N ALA A 48 11.54 -5.03 3.79
CA ALA A 48 12.55 -4.20 3.14
C ALA A 48 12.15 -2.72 3.12
N VAL A 49 10.87 -2.41 2.88
CA VAL A 49 10.35 -1.05 2.94
C VAL A 49 10.42 -0.49 4.36
N GLU A 50 10.07 -1.28 5.38
CA GLU A 50 10.20 -0.89 6.79
C GLU A 50 11.65 -0.53 7.14
N THR A 51 12.60 -1.41 6.78
CA THR A 51 14.03 -1.19 6.98
C THR A 51 14.51 0.10 6.29
N LEU A 52 14.14 0.28 5.03
CA LEU A 52 14.51 1.47 4.26
C LEU A 52 13.92 2.76 4.86
N TYR A 53 12.69 2.70 5.37
CA TYR A 53 12.04 3.83 6.02
C TYR A 53 12.71 4.18 7.35
N ALA A 54 13.15 3.19 8.12
CA ALA A 54 13.91 3.39 9.36
C ALA A 54 15.27 4.07 9.08
N GLU A 55 15.98 3.63 8.05
CA GLU A 55 17.30 4.19 7.68
C GLU A 55 17.19 5.58 7.04
N ARG A 56 16.18 5.82 6.19
CA ARG A 56 16.11 7.01 5.32
C ARG A 56 14.71 7.63 5.27
N PRO A 57 14.11 8.00 6.42
CA PRO A 57 12.70 8.38 6.50
C PRO A 57 12.34 9.56 5.58
N ASN A 58 13.20 10.59 5.51
CA ASN A 58 12.96 11.77 4.67
C ASN A 58 13.02 11.45 3.17
N ALA A 59 13.95 10.58 2.76
CA ALA A 59 14.07 10.18 1.36
C ALA A 59 12.85 9.35 0.92
N VAL A 60 12.41 8.41 1.76
CA VAL A 60 11.24 7.58 1.48
C VAL A 60 9.96 8.41 1.45
N ARG A 61 9.74 9.33 2.40
CA ARG A 61 8.59 10.25 2.36
C ARG A 61 8.56 11.07 1.08
N ARG A 62 9.71 11.62 0.67
CA ARG A 62 9.83 12.34 -0.60
C ARG A 62 9.47 11.45 -1.79
N MET A 63 9.92 10.21 -1.81
CA MET A 63 9.59 9.26 -2.87
C MET A 63 8.09 8.97 -2.95
N ILE A 64 7.40 8.83 -1.80
CA ILE A 64 5.95 8.58 -1.73
C ILE A 64 5.13 9.77 -2.29
N VAL A 65 5.53 11.01 -1.98
CA VAL A 65 4.79 12.21 -2.41
C VAL A 65 5.21 12.73 -3.79
N SER A 66 6.37 12.30 -4.29
CA SER A 66 6.85 12.72 -5.60
C SER A 66 6.00 12.08 -6.70
N PRO A 67 5.65 12.82 -7.76
CA PRO A 67 4.99 12.22 -8.90
C PRO A 67 5.88 11.10 -9.45
N PRO A 68 5.30 9.93 -9.82
CA PRO A 68 6.09 8.86 -10.40
C PRO A 68 6.77 9.38 -11.68
N PRO A 69 8.01 8.94 -11.98
CA PRO A 69 8.63 9.26 -13.25
C PRO A 69 7.68 8.79 -14.37
N SER A 70 7.45 9.66 -15.35
CA SER A 70 6.45 9.51 -16.41
C SER A 70 6.50 8.15 -17.13
N SER A 71 7.66 7.50 -17.16
CA SER A 71 7.87 6.18 -17.74
C SER A 71 7.13 5.04 -17.01
N ILE A 72 7.08 5.05 -15.68
CA ILE A 72 6.43 3.99 -14.89
C ILE A 72 4.90 4.11 -14.98
N ALA A 73 4.38 5.34 -14.91
CA ALA A 73 2.95 5.59 -15.10
C ALA A 73 2.49 5.23 -16.52
N SER A 74 3.32 5.53 -17.53
CA SER A 74 3.04 5.17 -18.93
C SER A 74 3.06 3.65 -19.16
N PHE A 75 4.01 2.94 -18.54
CA PHE A 75 4.06 1.48 -18.59
C PHE A 75 2.83 0.84 -17.93
N ALA A 76 2.44 1.27 -16.72
CA ALA A 76 1.25 0.77 -16.05
C ALA A 76 -0.04 1.03 -16.83
N ASN A 77 -0.16 2.21 -17.47
CA ASN A 77 -1.30 2.54 -18.33
C ASN A 77 -1.37 1.66 -19.59
N ALA A 78 -0.22 1.26 -20.15
CA ALA A 78 -0.19 0.37 -21.32
C ALA A 78 -0.80 -1.01 -21.03
N PHE A 79 -0.72 -1.51 -19.79
CA PHE A 79 -1.38 -2.77 -19.41
C PHE A 79 -2.85 -2.60 -19.02
N LYS A 80 -3.26 -1.43 -18.53
CA LYS A 80 -4.68 -1.16 -18.23
C LYS A 80 -5.53 -1.12 -19.50
N LEU A 81 -5.01 -0.59 -20.61
CA LEU A 81 -5.72 -0.53 -21.90
C LEU A 81 -6.09 -1.90 -22.49
N ARG A 82 -5.45 -3.00 -22.04
CA ARG A 82 -5.75 -4.36 -22.51
C ARG A 82 -6.99 -4.98 -21.84
N SER A 83 -7.60 -4.31 -20.85
CA SER A 83 -8.69 -4.88 -20.06
C SER A 83 -10.10 -4.51 -20.55
N ASP A 84 -10.20 -3.58 -21.53
CA ASP A 84 -11.47 -3.05 -22.07
C ASP A 84 -11.74 -3.53 -23.53
N GLN A 85 -11.26 -4.71 -23.92
CA GLN A 85 -11.57 -5.36 -25.21
C GLN A 85 -12.21 -6.73 -25.00
#